data_AF-A0A2T7SPB4-F1
#
_entry.id   AF-A0A2T7SPB4-F1
#
_cell.length_a   1.000
_cell.length_b   1.000
_cell.length_c   1.000
_cell.angle_alpha   90.00
_cell.angle_beta   90.00
_cell.angle_gamma   90.00
#
_symmetry.space_group_name_H-M   'P 1'
#
loop_
_entity.id
_entity.type
_entity.pdbx_description
1 polymer ?
#
loop_
_entity_poly.entity_id
_entity_poly.type
_entity_poly.pdbx_seq_one_letter_code
_entity_poly.pdbx_strand_id
1 'polypeptide(L)'
;MATLLRGEAPVILQPAGHDQYAGAYCPPGVPFAEVRRGPFDGKQDIVVRPDADGGLPQHMTFGGGAVVYEYDGRDKKQRAVYRYAPRLSPSHQAVMDGVAEVYREHALNQAKEQGR
;
A
#
# COMPACT_ATOMS: atom_id res chain seq x y z
N MET A 1 -18.49 8.17 -10.09
CA MET A 1 -17.68 7.82 -11.28
C MET A 1 -16.82 9.03 -11.58
N ALA A 2 -15.50 8.92 -11.48
CA ALA A 2 -14.60 10.01 -11.86
C ALA A 2 -14.63 10.18 -13.39
N THR A 3 -14.87 11.41 -13.86
CA THR A 3 -14.75 11.76 -15.27
C THR A 3 -13.26 11.82 -15.60
N LEU A 4 -12.75 10.80 -16.29
CA LEU A 4 -11.35 10.78 -16.73
C LEU A 4 -11.11 11.92 -17.73
N LEU A 5 -10.06 12.70 -17.52
CA LEU A 5 -9.60 13.65 -18.53
C LEU A 5 -8.95 12.89 -19.69
N ARG A 6 -8.89 13.52 -20.86
CA ARG A 6 -8.34 12.91 -22.08
C ARG A 6 -6.89 12.49 -21.83
N GLY A 7 -6.64 11.18 -21.82
CA GLY A 7 -5.32 10.59 -21.58
C GLY A 7 -5.09 10.07 -20.17
N GLU A 8 -6.04 10.15 -19.23
CA GLU A 8 -5.89 9.55 -17.90
C GLU A 8 -6.30 8.07 -17.88
N ALA A 9 -5.57 7.26 -17.11
CA ALA A 9 -5.89 5.86 -16.86
C ALA A 9 -6.39 5.69 -15.42
N PRO A 10 -7.52 4.99 -15.21
CA PRO A 10 -8.00 4.67 -13.87
C PRO A 10 -7.02 3.73 -13.17
N VAL A 11 -6.76 3.98 -11.88
CA VAL A 11 -5.83 3.20 -11.05
C VAL A 11 -6.60 2.38 -10.02
N ILE A 12 -6.09 1.19 -9.74
CA ILE A 12 -6.44 0.42 -8.54
C ILE A 12 -5.19 0.22 -7.69
N LEU A 13 -5.29 0.64 -6.43
CA LEU A 13 -4.26 0.38 -5.42
C LEU A 13 -4.54 -0.93 -4.71
N GLN A 14 -3.53 -1.79 -4.65
CA GLN A 14 -3.61 -3.10 -4.03
C GLN A 14 -2.51 -3.30 -2.98
N PRO A 15 -2.73 -4.20 -2.02
CA PRO A 15 -1.68 -4.62 -1.09
C PRO A 15 -0.45 -5.14 -1.83
N ALA A 16 0.70 -5.03 -1.15
CA ALA A 16 1.99 -5.49 -1.65
C ALA A 16 1.93 -6.94 -2.13
N GLY A 17 2.58 -7.25 -3.25
CA GLY A 17 2.81 -8.63 -3.70
C GLY A 17 3.98 -9.27 -2.96
N HIS A 18 4.37 -10.48 -3.37
CA HIS A 18 5.54 -11.14 -2.82
C HIS A 18 6.82 -10.34 -3.12
N ASP A 19 6.98 -9.90 -4.36
CA ASP A 19 8.19 -9.20 -4.82
C ASP A 19 8.31 -7.79 -4.24
N GLN A 20 7.19 -7.07 -4.14
CA GLN A 20 7.18 -5.72 -3.54
C GLN A 20 7.46 -5.72 -2.04
N TYR A 21 7.18 -6.84 -1.38
CA TYR A 21 7.41 -7.03 0.06
C TYR A 21 8.82 -7.57 0.37
N ALA A 22 9.51 -8.24 -0.56
CA ALA A 22 10.80 -8.85 -0.29
C ALA A 22 11.80 -7.84 0.31
N GLY A 23 12.25 -8.11 1.55
CA GLY A 23 13.16 -7.24 2.31
C GLY A 23 12.51 -6.09 3.08
N ALA A 24 11.18 -6.01 3.11
CA ALA A 24 10.46 -5.02 3.90
C ALA A 24 10.53 -5.32 5.41
N TYR A 25 10.50 -4.27 6.21
CA TYR A 25 10.44 -4.39 7.66
C TYR A 25 9.12 -5.03 8.10
N CYS A 26 9.21 -6.07 8.94
CA CYS A 26 8.07 -6.80 9.47
C CYS A 26 8.22 -6.90 10.99
N PRO A 27 7.51 -6.07 11.77
CA PRO A 27 7.61 -6.12 13.21
C PRO A 27 7.04 -7.44 13.78
N PRO A 28 7.62 -7.97 14.86
CA PRO A 28 7.13 -9.20 15.48
C PRO A 28 5.73 -9.01 16.07
N GLY A 29 4.88 -10.03 15.93
CA GLY A 29 3.52 -10.02 16.46
C GLY A 29 2.48 -9.28 15.62
N VAL A 30 2.88 -8.61 14.52
CA VAL A 30 1.95 -8.01 13.56
C VAL A 30 1.59 -9.02 12.48
N PRO A 31 0.30 -9.22 12.16
CA PRO A 31 -0.12 -10.11 11.09
C PRO A 31 0.40 -9.66 9.73
N PHE A 32 0.83 -10.62 8.91
CA PHE A 32 1.35 -10.36 7.57
C PHE A 32 0.38 -9.59 6.65
N ALA A 33 -0.93 -9.77 6.84
CA ALA A 33 -1.95 -9.03 6.11
C ALA A 33 -1.86 -7.52 6.35
N GLU A 34 -1.49 -7.08 7.56
CA GLU A 34 -1.34 -5.66 7.89
C GLU A 34 -0.06 -5.08 7.31
N VAL A 35 1.03 -5.85 7.33
CA VAL A 35 2.32 -5.38 6.79
C VAL A 35 2.26 -5.13 5.29
N ARG A 36 1.46 -5.92 4.57
CA ARG A 36 1.25 -5.75 3.12
C ARG A 36 0.31 -4.60 2.76
N ARG A 37 -0.46 -4.11 3.72
CA ARG A 37 -1.50 -3.13 3.48
C ARG A 37 -0.90 -1.74 3.38
N GLY A 38 -1.04 -1.14 2.21
CA GLY A 38 -0.68 0.26 2.00
C GLY A 38 -1.75 1.20 2.57
N PRO A 39 -1.38 2.40 3.04
CA PRO A 39 -2.33 3.37 3.60
C PRO A 39 -3.43 3.84 2.63
N PHE A 40 -3.21 3.70 1.32
CA PHE A 40 -4.13 4.14 0.28
C PHE A 40 -4.83 2.96 -0.44
N ASP A 41 -4.64 1.74 0.04
CA ASP A 41 -5.24 0.55 -0.57
C ASP A 41 -6.78 0.68 -0.61
N GLY A 42 -7.37 0.28 -1.75
CA GLY A 42 -8.82 0.34 -1.94
C GLY A 42 -9.38 1.73 -2.26
N LYS A 43 -8.56 2.79 -2.30
CA LYS A 43 -8.99 4.12 -2.77
C LYS A 43 -9.37 4.06 -4.25
N GLN A 44 -10.55 4.59 -4.61
CA GLN A 44 -11.19 4.34 -5.92
C GLN A 44 -11.16 5.52 -6.90
N ASP A 45 -10.74 6.71 -6.46
CA ASP A 45 -10.69 7.93 -7.28
C ASP A 45 -9.25 8.33 -7.62
N ILE A 46 -8.42 7.34 -7.96
CA ILE A 46 -7.03 7.58 -8.37
C ILE A 46 -6.93 7.39 -9.87
N VAL A 47 -6.30 8.37 -10.51
CA VAL A 47 -5.97 8.37 -11.92
C VAL A 47 -4.48 8.59 -12.08
N VAL A 48 -3.90 7.99 -13.11
CA VAL A 48 -2.51 8.23 -13.49
C VAL A 48 -2.49 8.73 -14.92
N ARG A 49 -1.60 9.68 -15.19
CA ARG A 49 -1.33 10.16 -16.53
C ARG A 49 -0.16 9.36 -17.11
N PRO A 50 -0.32 8.74 -18.29
CA PRO A 50 0.78 8.20 -19.05
C PRO A 50 1.79 9.29 -19.43
N ASP A 51 3.04 8.88 -19.63
CA ASP A 51 4.09 9.72 -20.19
C ASP A 51 3.84 10.05 -21.68
N ALA A 52 4.78 10.79 -22.28
CA ALA A 52 4.70 11.20 -23.69
C ALA A 52 4.70 10.02 -24.67
N ASP A 53 5.26 8.87 -24.25
CA ASP A 53 5.35 7.64 -25.03
C ASP A 53 4.15 6.70 -24.77
N GLY A 54 3.22 7.10 -23.91
CA GLY A 54 2.05 6.31 -23.52
C GLY A 54 2.33 5.26 -22.44
N GLY A 55 3.55 5.23 -21.89
CA GLY A 55 3.95 4.42 -20.75
C GLY A 55 3.33 4.92 -19.45
N LEU A 56 3.04 4.00 -18.53
CA LEU A 56 2.60 4.37 -17.19
C LEU A 56 3.82 4.50 -16.27
N PRO A 57 3.84 5.47 -15.34
CA PRO A 57 4.92 5.59 -14.36
C PRO A 57 5.14 4.28 -13.61
N GLN A 58 6.40 3.82 -13.54
CA GLN A 58 6.73 2.60 -12.81
C GLN A 58 6.40 2.71 -11.31
N HIS A 59 6.49 3.93 -10.75
CA HIS A 59 6.21 4.21 -9.36
C HIS A 59 5.22 5.37 -9.22
N MET A 60 4.29 5.21 -8.29
CA MET A 60 3.38 6.26 -7.87
C MET A 60 3.59 6.56 -6.39
N THR A 61 3.76 7.83 -6.06
CA THR A 61 4.10 8.25 -4.70
C THR A 61 3.00 9.10 -4.08
N PHE A 62 2.78 8.93 -2.78
CA PHE A 62 1.85 9.71 -1.97
C PHE A 62 2.55 10.31 -0.76
N GLY A 63 1.92 11.32 -0.13
CA GLY A 63 2.46 11.96 1.07
C GLY A 63 3.84 12.59 0.84
N GLY A 64 4.05 13.22 -0.32
CA GLY A 64 5.34 13.84 -0.66
C GLY A 64 6.48 12.86 -0.93
N GLY A 65 6.18 11.60 -1.28
CA GLY A 65 7.21 10.56 -1.52
C GLY A 65 7.33 9.53 -0.41
N ALA A 66 6.64 9.72 0.71
CA ALA A 66 6.70 8.84 1.87
C ALA A 66 6.13 7.43 1.62
N VAL A 67 5.13 7.33 0.75
CA VAL A 67 4.43 6.08 0.43
C VAL A 67 4.57 5.82 -1.06
N VAL A 68 5.09 4.65 -1.42
CA VAL A 68 5.38 4.26 -2.81
C VAL A 68 4.53 3.06 -3.18
N TYR A 69 3.94 3.13 -4.37
CA TYR A 69 3.29 2.02 -5.04
C TYR A 69 4.00 1.74 -6.37
N GLU A 70 4.14 0.47 -6.71
CA GLU A 70 4.83 -0.01 -7.91
C GLU A 70 3.81 -0.55 -8.92
N TYR A 71 4.00 -0.21 -10.19
CA TYR A 71 3.14 -0.66 -11.28
C TYR A 71 3.23 -2.17 -11.48
N ASP A 72 2.09 -2.85 -11.43
CA ASP A 72 1.91 -4.30 -11.56
C ASP A 72 0.98 -4.65 -12.73
N GLY A 73 1.07 -3.88 -13.81
CA GLY A 73 0.31 -4.15 -15.04
C GLY A 73 -1.13 -3.62 -15.00
N ARG A 74 -2.03 -4.32 -15.70
CA ARG A 74 -3.44 -3.92 -15.86
C ARG A 74 -4.37 -5.03 -15.43
N ASP A 75 -5.52 -4.64 -14.87
CA ASP A 75 -6.59 -5.58 -14.55
C ASP A 75 -7.45 -5.93 -15.78
N LYS A 76 -8.41 -6.84 -15.60
CA LYS A 76 -9.35 -7.25 -16.66
C LYS A 76 -10.21 -6.10 -17.21
N LYS A 77 -10.30 -4.98 -16.51
CA LYS A 77 -11.03 -3.76 -16.91
C LYS A 77 -10.08 -2.69 -17.45
N GLN A 78 -8.84 -3.05 -17.79
CA GLN A 78 -7.80 -2.14 -18.31
C GLN A 78 -7.38 -1.02 -17.34
N ARG A 79 -7.70 -1.15 -16.04
CA ARG A 79 -7.24 -0.23 -14.99
C ARG A 79 -5.79 -0.55 -14.65
N ALA A 80 -4.99 0.49 -14.42
CA ALA A 80 -3.61 0.33 -14.00
C ALA A 80 -3.56 -0.19 -12.55
N VAL A 81 -2.88 -1.31 -12.34
CA VAL A 81 -2.71 -1.90 -11.01
C VAL A 81 -1.41 -1.37 -10.43
N TYR A 82 -1.49 -0.82 -9.23
CA TYR A 82 -0.33 -0.38 -8.48
C TYR A 82 -0.35 -1.07 -7.12
N ARG A 83 0.70 -1.84 -6.82
CA ARG A 83 0.84 -2.55 -5.55
C ARG A 83 1.66 -1.73 -4.58
N TYR A 84 1.27 -1.73 -3.31
CA TYR A 84 2.07 -1.07 -2.29
C TYR A 84 3.50 -1.65 -2.30
N ALA A 85 4.50 -0.78 -2.22
CA ALA A 85 5.91 -1.15 -2.19
C ALA A 85 6.52 -0.79 -0.82
N PRO A 86 6.30 -1.62 0.22
CA PRO A 86 6.87 -1.45 1.55
C PRO A 86 8.37 -1.15 1.54
N ARG A 87 9.14 -1.92 0.75
CA ARG A 87 10.61 -1.81 0.63
C ARG A 87 11.07 -0.45 0.09
N LEU A 88 10.23 0.22 -0.71
CA LEU A 88 10.54 1.51 -1.35
C LEU A 88 9.94 2.69 -0.58
N SER A 89 9.06 2.44 0.40
CA SER A 89 8.32 3.48 1.11
C SER A 89 9.08 3.90 2.37
N PRO A 90 9.66 5.12 2.42
CA PRO A 90 10.44 5.54 3.59
C PRO A 90 9.63 5.55 4.89
N SER A 91 8.32 5.81 4.81
CA SER A 91 7.46 5.81 6.00
C SER A 91 7.04 4.41 6.47
N HIS A 92 7.37 3.34 5.73
CA HIS A 92 6.85 2.00 6.03
C HIS A 92 7.21 1.55 7.44
N GLN A 93 8.47 1.72 7.83
CA GLN A 93 8.93 1.33 9.16
C GLN A 93 8.20 2.07 10.27
N ALA A 94 8.12 3.40 10.20
CA ALA A 94 7.44 4.21 11.21
C ALA A 94 5.94 3.85 11.33
N VAL A 95 5.27 3.58 10.22
CA VAL A 95 3.86 3.14 10.24
C VAL A 95 3.75 1.76 10.91
N MET A 96 4.63 0.82 10.58
CA MET A 96 4.64 -0.51 11.16
C MET A 96 4.97 -0.54 12.65
N ASP A 97 5.84 0.36 13.13
CA ASP A 97 6.14 0.49 14.55
C ASP A 97 4.89 0.92 15.35
N GLY A 98 4.11 1.87 14.82
CA GLY A 98 2.83 2.25 15.42
C GLY A 98 1.79 1.12 15.40
N VAL A 99 1.70 0.37 14.30
CA VAL A 99 0.82 -0.82 14.23
C VAL A 99 1.24 -1.87 15.27
N ALA A 100 2.54 -2.11 15.42
CA ALA A 100 3.07 -3.07 16.40
C ALA A 100 2.78 -2.64 17.84
N GLU A 101 2.79 -1.34 18.14
CA GLU A 101 2.37 -0.81 19.44
C GLU A 101 0.90 -1.14 19.73
N VAL A 102 -0.01 -0.83 18.81
CA VAL A 102 -1.45 -1.12 18.97
C VAL A 102 -1.71 -2.61 19.19
N TYR A 103 -1.06 -3.49 18.41
CA TYR A 103 -1.21 -4.93 18.56
C TYR A 103 -0.68 -5.44 19.91
N ARG A 104 0.44 -4.89 20.40
CA ARG A 104 0.98 -5.23 21.73
C ARG A 104 0.05 -4.78 22.85
N GLU A 105 -0.47 -3.56 22.79
CA GLU A 105 -1.43 -3.06 23.77
C GLU A 105 -2.70 -3.91 23.81
N HIS A 106 -3.23 -4.27 22.65
CA HIS A 106 -4.41 -5.13 22.56
C HIS A 106 -4.14 -6.52 23.15
N ALA A 107 -3.00 -7.13 22.87
CA ALA A 107 -2.61 -8.42 23.47
C ALA A 107 -2.48 -8.34 24.99
N LEU A 108 -1.89 -7.26 25.52
CA LEU A 108 -1.78 -7.03 26.97
C LEU A 108 -3.14 -6.86 27.64
N ASN A 109 -4.08 -6.16 27.00
CA ASN A 109 -5.42 -5.96 27.53
C ASN A 109 -6.22 -7.27 27.53
N GLN A 110 -6.14 -8.07 26.46
CA GLN A 110 -6.76 -9.40 26.42
C GLN A 110 -6.20 -10.34 27.50
N ALA A 111 -4.89 -10.32 27.75
CA ALA A 111 -4.28 -11.13 28.80
C ALA A 111 -4.77 -10.73 30.21
N LYS A 112 -4.99 -9.43 30.46
CA LYS A 112 -5.55 -8.94 31.73
C LYS A 112 -7.02 -9.32 31.92
N GLU A 113 -7.81 -9.35 30.85
CA GLU A 113 -9.22 -9.75 30.88
C GLU A 113 -9.40 -11.26 31.10
N GLN A 114 -8.51 -12.09 30.55
CA GLN A 114 -8.57 -13.56 30.70
C GLN A 114 -7.97 -14.10 32.00
N GLY A 115 -7.10 -13.32 32.66
CA GLY A 115 -6.51 -13.65 33.96
C GLY A 115 -7.34 -13.21 35.17
N ARG A 116 -8.58 -12.75 34.96
CA ARG A 116 -9.51 -12.27 35.98
C ARG A 116 -10.73 -13.17 36.05
#